data_AF-A0A379WVW5-F1
#
_entry.id   AF-A0A379WVW5-F1
#
_cell.length_a   1.000
_cell.length_b   1.000
_cell.length_c   1.000
_cell.angle_alpha   90.00
_cell.angle_beta   90.00
_cell.angle_gamma   90.00
#
_symmetry.space_group_name_H-M   'P 1'
#
loop_
_entity.id
_entity.type
_entity.pdbx_description
1 polymer ?
#
loop_
_entity_poly.entity_id
_entity_poly.type
_entity_poly.pdbx_seq_one_letter_code
_entity_poly.pdbx_strand_id
1 'polypeptide(L)'
;MLAQYRRNSLLISLIAILVCSALSPLVIRNGLRAITSLSRLTAATDSGTLRQPLAEQALPVELRPLGQALNTMRQKLSDDFERLNQFADDLAHELRTPVNILLGKNQVMLSQERSAEEYQQALVDNIEELEGLSRLTENILFLARAEHQNIAVKKQPVSLNALIENMLDYLSPPCRGEAHLFL
;
A
#
# COMPACT_ATOMS: atom_id res chain seq x y z
N MET A 1 57.35 39.78 35.02
CA MET A 1 56.92 38.92 33.89
C MET A 1 55.64 38.13 34.14
N LEU A 2 55.45 37.44 35.29
CA LEU A 2 54.25 36.64 35.60
C LEU A 2 52.89 37.38 35.49
N ALA A 3 52.84 38.66 35.88
CA ALA A 3 51.62 39.47 35.79
C ALA A 3 51.18 39.78 34.34
N GLN A 4 52.13 39.87 33.41
CA GLN A 4 51.86 40.10 31.98
C GLN A 4 51.23 38.86 31.34
N TYR A 5 51.73 37.67 31.68
CA TYR A 5 51.18 36.38 31.22
C TYR A 5 49.76 36.15 31.72
N ARG A 6 49.49 36.44 33.00
CA ARG A 6 48.14 36.33 33.59
C ARG A 6 47.13 37.25 32.91
N ARG A 7 47.52 38.48 32.56
CA ARG A 7 46.63 39.42 31.86
C ARG A 7 46.33 38.97 30.44
N ASN A 8 47.34 38.49 29.70
CA ASN A 8 47.14 38.00 28.34
C ASN A 8 46.26 36.73 28.32
N SER A 9 46.45 35.79 29.26
CA SER A 9 45.60 34.60 29.34
C SER A 9 44.14 34.95 29.66
N LEU A 10 43.90 35.93 30.56
CA LEU A 10 42.55 36.41 30.87
C LEU A 10 41.88 37.08 29.67
N LEU A 11 42.62 37.90 28.91
CA LEU A 11 42.10 38.54 27.70
C LEU A 11 41.76 37.50 26.62
N ILE A 12 42.62 36.50 26.41
CA ILE A 12 42.35 35.43 25.44
C ILE A 12 41.12 34.62 25.85
N SER A 13 40.98 34.26 27.13
CA SER A 13 39.78 33.54 27.60
C SER A 13 38.50 34.37 27.46
N LEU A 14 38.57 35.68 27.73
CA LEU A 14 37.43 36.59 27.59
C LEU A 14 36.98 36.69 26.13
N ILE A 15 37.94 36.84 25.21
CA ILE A 15 37.68 36.89 23.77
C ILE A 15 37.10 35.55 23.30
N ALA A 16 37.65 34.41 23.72
CA ALA A 16 37.12 33.09 23.36
C ALA A 16 35.66 32.90 23.81
N ILE A 17 35.32 33.32 25.04
CA ILE A 17 33.95 33.26 25.55
C ILE A 17 33.01 34.16 24.74
N LEU A 18 33.43 35.39 24.44
CA LEU A 18 32.64 36.32 23.62
C LEU A 18 32.40 35.77 22.22
N VAL A 19 33.41 35.19 21.58
CA VAL A 19 33.31 34.57 20.25
C VAL A 19 32.38 33.36 20.27
N CYS A 20 32.53 32.43 21.23
CA CYS A 20 31.62 31.29 21.37
C CYS A 20 30.17 31.72 21.64
N SER A 21 29.97 32.70 22.53
CA SER A 21 28.65 33.23 22.85
C SER A 21 27.99 33.92 21.64
N ALA A 22 28.77 34.62 20.82
CA ALA A 22 28.30 35.28 19.62
C ALA A 22 27.99 34.28 18.48
N LEU A 23 28.79 33.22 18.31
CA LEU A 23 28.57 32.20 17.28
C LEU A 23 27.44 31.22 17.61
N SER A 24 27.25 30.90 18.89
CA SER A 24 26.24 29.93 19.35
C SER A 24 24.82 30.19 18.79
N PRO A 25 24.25 31.41 18.87
CA PRO A 25 22.91 31.67 18.34
C PRO A 25 22.81 31.58 16.81
N LEU A 26 23.89 31.80 16.06
CA LEU A 26 23.90 31.68 14.59
C LEU A 26 23.76 30.21 14.18
N VAL A 27 24.54 29.33 14.79
CA VAL A 27 24.52 27.89 14.52
C VAL A 27 23.17 27.29 14.93
N ILE A 28 22.69 27.64 16.13
CA ILE A 28 21.39 27.15 16.65
C ILE A 28 20.23 27.61 15.76
N ARG A 29 20.21 28.89 15.35
CA ARG A 29 19.14 29.41 14.48
C ARG A 29 19.14 28.77 13.09
N ASN A 30 20.30 28.49 12.51
CA ASN A 30 20.37 27.81 11.22
C ASN A 30 19.89 26.35 11.31
N GLY A 31 20.28 25.61 12.36
CA GLY A 31 19.79 24.25 12.59
C GLY A 31 18.27 24.21 12.79
N LEU A 32 17.72 25.09 13.62
CA LEU A 32 16.28 25.18 13.87
C LEU A 32 15.48 25.62 12.63
N ARG A 33 16.04 26.48 11.78
CA ARG A 33 15.42 26.86 10.49
C ARG A 33 15.36 25.69 9.52
N ALA A 34 16.43 24.90 9.42
CA ALA A 34 16.43 23.70 8.58
C ALA A 34 15.38 22.68 9.04
N ILE A 35 15.22 22.49 10.35
CA ILE A 35 14.18 21.61 10.93
C ILE A 35 12.77 22.14 10.66
N THR A 36 12.55 23.45 10.83
CA THR A 36 11.22 24.05 10.55
C THR A 36 10.87 24.04 9.07
N SER A 37 11.86 24.16 8.18
CA SER A 37 11.67 23.99 6.73
C SER A 37 11.32 22.54 6.36
N LEU A 38 12.04 21.56 6.93
CA LEU A 38 11.70 20.14 6.80
C LEU A 38 10.29 19.86 7.32
N SER A 39 9.95 20.36 8.50
CA SER A 39 8.64 20.20 9.12
C SER A 39 7.52 20.77 8.25
N ARG A 40 7.71 21.92 7.59
CA ARG A 40 6.72 22.46 6.66
C ARG A 40 6.58 21.63 5.40
N LEU A 41 7.68 21.13 4.83
CA LEU A 41 7.64 20.28 3.64
C LEU A 41 6.96 18.93 3.95
N THR A 42 7.19 18.37 5.13
CA THR A 42 6.48 17.17 5.61
C THR A 42 5.01 17.49 5.94
N ALA A 43 4.70 18.65 6.51
CA ALA A 43 3.32 19.04 6.83
C ALA A 43 2.48 19.36 5.58
N ALA A 44 3.12 19.79 4.49
CA ALA A 44 2.49 20.00 3.19
C ALA A 44 2.45 18.74 2.33
N THR A 45 2.74 17.56 2.91
CA THR A 45 2.73 16.29 2.17
C THR A 45 1.29 15.90 1.83
N ASP A 46 0.91 16.15 0.58
CA ASP A 46 -0.27 15.64 -0.11
C ASP A 46 0.14 14.56 -1.12
N SER A 47 -0.81 13.74 -1.57
CA SER A 47 -0.69 12.67 -2.58
C SER A 47 0.15 13.08 -3.80
N GLY A 48 0.00 14.31 -4.30
CA GLY A 48 0.80 14.83 -5.42
C GLY A 48 2.25 15.21 -5.09
N THR A 49 2.55 15.51 -3.83
CA THR A 49 3.89 15.96 -3.38
C THR A 49 4.77 14.81 -2.89
N LEU A 50 4.20 13.62 -2.69
CA LEU A 50 4.95 12.39 -2.36
C LEU A 50 6.03 12.07 -3.40
N ARG A 51 5.84 12.49 -4.65
CA ARG A 51 6.79 12.26 -5.75
C ARG A 51 7.99 13.20 -5.75
N GLN A 52 7.97 14.29 -4.98
CA GLN A 52 9.07 15.25 -4.98
C GLN A 52 10.06 14.92 -3.86
N PRO A 53 11.31 14.52 -4.16
CA PRO A 53 12.31 14.23 -3.14
C PRO A 53 12.75 15.51 -2.43
N LEU A 54 13.12 15.39 -1.14
CA LEU A 54 13.76 16.50 -0.44
C LEU A 54 15.16 16.71 -1.00
N ALA A 55 15.55 17.97 -1.19
CA ALA A 55 16.92 18.32 -1.54
C ALA A 55 17.86 18.09 -0.34
N GLU A 56 18.32 16.84 -0.19
CA GLU A 56 19.22 16.40 0.89
C GLU A 56 20.52 17.23 0.96
N GLN A 57 20.99 17.73 -0.18
CA GLN A 57 22.21 18.52 -0.28
C GLN A 57 22.06 19.93 0.30
N ALA A 58 20.83 20.43 0.43
CA ALA A 58 20.52 21.72 1.05
C ALA A 58 20.46 21.63 2.59
N LEU A 59 20.55 20.43 3.15
CA LEU A 59 20.51 20.20 4.60
C LEU A 59 21.91 20.27 5.24
N PRO A 60 22.01 20.83 6.46
CA PRO A 60 23.21 20.69 7.31
C PRO A 60 23.64 19.23 7.41
N VAL A 61 24.95 18.98 7.50
CA VAL A 61 25.52 17.62 7.47
C VAL A 61 24.93 16.71 8.55
N GLU A 62 24.57 17.29 9.70
CA GLU A 62 23.96 16.62 10.84
C GLU A 62 22.53 16.15 10.57
N LEU A 63 21.80 16.83 9.67
CA LEU A 63 20.40 16.52 9.33
C LEU A 63 20.26 15.68 8.07
N ARG A 64 21.35 15.43 7.33
CA ARG A 64 21.32 14.59 6.12
C ARG A 64 20.80 13.16 6.38
N PRO A 65 21.19 12.45 7.46
CA PRO A 65 20.65 11.11 7.73
C PRO A 65 19.13 11.12 7.94
N LEU A 66 18.58 12.17 8.55
CA LEU A 66 17.14 12.33 8.73
C LEU A 66 16.43 12.60 7.40
N GLY A 67 17.01 13.46 6.55
CA GLY A 67 16.50 13.70 5.20
C GLY A 67 16.44 12.43 4.35
N GLN A 68 17.47 11.60 4.42
CA GLN A 68 17.55 10.29 3.76
C GLN A 68 16.48 9.31 4.26
N ALA A 69 16.32 9.21 5.58
CA ALA A 69 15.28 8.36 6.17
C ALA A 69 13.87 8.80 5.74
N LEU A 70 13.62 10.11 5.71
CA LEU A 70 12.34 10.68 5.29
C LEU A 70 12.08 10.49 3.79
N ASN A 71 13.09 10.65 2.94
CA ASN A 71 12.97 10.34 1.50
C ASN A 71 12.69 8.85 1.28
N THR A 72 13.36 7.96 2.02
CA THR A 72 13.10 6.51 1.95
C THR A 72 11.66 6.19 2.36
N MET A 73 11.17 6.78 3.45
CA MET A 73 9.77 6.63 3.89
C MET A 73 8.79 7.14 2.83
N ARG A 74 9.06 8.32 2.24
CA ARG A 74 8.21 8.91 1.21
C ARG A 74 8.16 8.06 -0.06
N GLN A 75 9.31 7.52 -0.48
CA GLN A 75 9.38 6.62 -1.63
C GLN A 75 8.52 5.38 -1.41
N LYS A 76 8.67 4.72 -0.25
CA LYS A 76 7.84 3.55 0.10
C LYS A 76 6.35 3.89 0.08
N LEU A 77 5.96 5.02 0.69
CA LEU A 77 4.57 5.46 0.70
C LEU A 77 4.05 5.78 -0.71
N SER A 78 4.87 6.37 -1.58
CA SER A 78 4.52 6.63 -2.98
C SER A 78 4.31 5.32 -3.73
N ASP A 79 5.21 4.35 -3.56
CA ASP A 79 5.12 3.04 -4.21
C ASP A 79 3.86 2.28 -3.75
N ASP A 80 3.57 2.31 -2.44
CA ASP A 80 2.38 1.67 -1.87
C ASP A 80 1.08 2.34 -2.37
N PHE A 81 1.06 3.68 -2.44
CA PHE A 81 -0.10 4.42 -2.94
C PHE A 81 -0.34 4.18 -4.45
N GLU A 82 0.73 4.05 -5.24
CA GLU A 82 0.63 3.74 -6.67
C GLU A 82 0.05 2.33 -6.89
N ARG A 83 0.51 1.34 -6.11
CA ARG A 83 -0.05 -0.02 -6.14
C ARG A 83 -1.53 -0.05 -5.74
N LEU A 84 -1.90 0.71 -4.70
CA LEU A 84 -3.29 0.80 -4.26
C LEU A 84 -4.19 1.41 -5.35
N ASN A 85 -3.74 2.46 -6.03
CA ASN A 85 -4.51 3.04 -7.14
C ASN A 85 -4.64 2.08 -8.32
N GLN A 86 -3.56 1.42 -8.72
CA GLN A 86 -3.60 0.40 -9.78
C GLN A 86 -4.58 -0.73 -9.42
N PHE A 87 -4.52 -1.23 -8.19
CA PHE A 87 -5.46 -2.22 -7.70
C PHE A 87 -6.90 -1.71 -7.73
N ALA A 88 -7.16 -0.48 -7.29
CA ALA A 88 -8.50 0.10 -7.32
C ALA A 88 -9.03 0.26 -8.76
N ASP A 89 -8.18 0.67 -9.71
CA ASP A 89 -8.53 0.79 -11.12
C ASP A 89 -8.86 -0.60 -11.73
N ASP A 90 -8.02 -1.61 -11.45
CA ASP A 90 -8.25 -2.99 -11.88
C ASP A 90 -9.58 -3.52 -11.33
N LEU A 91 -9.86 -3.30 -10.04
CA LEU A 91 -11.14 -3.68 -9.43
C LEU A 91 -12.33 -2.96 -10.07
N ALA A 92 -12.21 -1.68 -10.36
CA ALA A 92 -13.26 -0.91 -11.01
C ALA A 92 -13.55 -1.47 -12.41
N HIS A 93 -12.52 -1.89 -13.15
CA HIS A 93 -12.66 -2.55 -14.45
C HIS A 93 -13.32 -3.93 -14.35
N GLU A 94 -12.84 -4.78 -13.44
CA GLU A 94 -13.39 -6.13 -13.21
C GLU A 94 -14.84 -6.09 -12.73
N LEU A 95 -15.24 -5.10 -11.94
CA LEU A 95 -16.64 -4.92 -11.52
C LEU A 95 -17.53 -4.35 -12.62
N ARG A 96 -17.01 -3.45 -13.46
CA ARG A 96 -17.80 -2.79 -14.51
C ARG A 96 -18.35 -3.79 -15.53
N THR A 97 -17.57 -4.81 -15.89
CA THR A 97 -17.95 -5.82 -16.88
C THR A 97 -19.21 -6.61 -16.49
N PRO A 98 -19.26 -7.35 -15.37
CA PRO A 98 -20.45 -8.11 -14.96
C PRO A 98 -21.65 -7.20 -14.68
N VAL A 99 -21.43 -5.98 -14.15
CA VAL A 99 -22.51 -4.99 -13.96
C VAL A 99 -23.13 -4.58 -15.30
N ASN A 100 -22.32 -4.29 -16.31
CA ASN A 100 -22.82 -3.95 -17.64
C ASN A 100 -23.50 -5.13 -18.33
N ILE A 101 -22.99 -6.36 -18.14
CA ILE A 101 -23.62 -7.59 -18.64
C ILE A 101 -25.01 -7.76 -18.01
N LEU A 102 -25.13 -7.67 -16.69
CA LEU A 102 -26.42 -7.71 -15.99
C LEU A 102 -27.37 -6.63 -16.52
N LEU A 103 -26.91 -5.38 -16.64
CA LEU A 103 -27.74 -4.29 -17.14
C LEU A 103 -28.23 -4.56 -18.57
N GLY A 104 -27.34 -5.01 -19.46
CA GLY A 104 -27.68 -5.35 -20.85
C GLY A 104 -28.67 -6.53 -20.94
N LYS A 105 -28.42 -7.61 -20.19
CA LYS A 105 -29.33 -8.77 -20.10
C LYS A 105 -30.73 -8.32 -19.68
N ASN A 106 -30.84 -7.50 -18.63
CA ASN A 106 -32.12 -7.00 -18.15
C ASN A 106 -32.80 -6.06 -19.15
N GLN A 107 -32.06 -5.18 -19.83
CA GLN A 107 -32.63 -4.30 -20.87
C GLN A 107 -33.19 -5.10 -22.05
N VAL A 108 -32.48 -6.14 -22.50
CA VAL A 108 -32.94 -7.02 -23.59
C VAL A 108 -34.14 -7.87 -23.16
N MET A 109 -34.21 -8.29 -21.90
CA MET A 109 -35.38 -8.99 -21.38
C MET A 109 -36.61 -8.09 -21.29
N LEU A 110 -36.42 -6.80 -20.97
CA LEU A 110 -37.51 -5.83 -20.89
C LEU A 110 -37.91 -5.20 -22.23
N SER A 111 -37.16 -5.43 -23.33
CA SER A 111 -37.44 -4.77 -24.61
C SER A 111 -38.68 -5.29 -25.32
N GLN A 112 -39.20 -6.46 -24.93
CA GLN A 112 -40.40 -7.08 -25.49
C GLN A 112 -41.02 -8.07 -24.48
N GLU A 113 -42.30 -8.39 -24.62
CA GLU A 113 -42.91 -9.47 -23.84
C GLU A 113 -42.26 -10.83 -24.18
N ARG A 114 -42.08 -11.64 -23.14
CA ARG A 114 -41.41 -12.94 -23.15
C ARG A 114 -42.25 -13.96 -22.41
N SER A 115 -42.00 -15.24 -22.66
CA SER A 115 -42.60 -16.33 -21.88
C SER A 115 -42.15 -16.29 -20.41
N ALA A 116 -42.94 -16.89 -19.53
CA ALA A 116 -42.57 -17.02 -18.13
C ALA A 116 -41.28 -17.84 -17.96
N GLU A 117 -41.09 -18.87 -18.80
CA GLU A 117 -39.88 -19.69 -18.82
C GLU A 117 -38.62 -18.88 -19.18
N GLU A 118 -38.70 -17.97 -20.17
CA GLU A 118 -37.58 -17.11 -20.54
C GLU A 118 -37.19 -16.14 -19.41
N TYR A 119 -38.17 -15.57 -18.69
CA TYR A 119 -37.89 -14.72 -17.53
C TYR A 119 -37.26 -15.51 -16.38
N GLN A 120 -37.73 -16.73 -16.12
CA GLN A 120 -37.12 -17.59 -15.11
C GLN A 120 -35.67 -17.93 -15.47
N GLN A 121 -35.38 -18.25 -16.73
CA GLN A 121 -34.02 -18.52 -17.17
C GLN A 121 -33.12 -17.28 -17.01
N ALA A 122 -33.60 -16.09 -17.40
CA ALA A 122 -32.84 -14.86 -17.23
C ALA A 122 -32.54 -14.53 -15.75
N LEU A 123 -33.45 -14.89 -14.82
CA LEU A 123 -33.20 -14.75 -13.38
C LEU A 123 -32.11 -15.72 -12.90
N VAL A 124 -32.10 -16.96 -13.38
CA VAL A 124 -31.03 -17.93 -13.09
C VAL A 124 -29.69 -17.40 -13.58
N ASP A 125 -29.62 -16.95 -14.83
CA ASP A 125 -28.40 -16.39 -15.42
C ASP A 125 -27.91 -15.14 -14.66
N ASN A 126 -28.84 -14.31 -14.16
CA ASN A 126 -28.50 -13.14 -13.35
C ASN A 126 -27.96 -13.55 -11.96
N ILE A 127 -28.50 -14.60 -11.34
CA ILE A 127 -28.01 -15.11 -10.06
C ILE A 127 -26.57 -15.60 -10.21
N GLU A 128 -26.24 -16.35 -11.26
CA GLU A 128 -24.87 -16.82 -11.50
C GLU A 128 -23.87 -15.65 -11.59
N GLU A 129 -24.23 -14.56 -12.28
CA GLU A 129 -23.40 -13.37 -12.40
C GLU A 129 -23.23 -12.65 -11.05
N LEU A 130 -24.32 -12.55 -10.26
CA LEU A 130 -24.30 -11.97 -8.91
C LEU A 130 -23.46 -12.80 -7.93
N GLU A 131 -23.50 -14.13 -8.02
CA GLU A 131 -22.61 -15.01 -7.26
C GLU A 131 -21.14 -14.81 -7.67
N GLY A 132 -20.87 -14.58 -8.95
CA GLY A 132 -19.55 -14.19 -9.45
C GLY A 132 -19.04 -12.91 -8.79
N LEU A 133 -19.88 -11.88 -8.72
CA LEU A 133 -19.58 -10.65 -8.00
C LEU A 133 -19.34 -10.88 -6.50
N SER A 134 -20.14 -11.72 -5.85
CA SER A 134 -19.94 -12.09 -4.44
C SER A 134 -18.56 -12.71 -4.23
N ARG A 135 -18.19 -13.71 -5.04
CA ARG A 135 -16.86 -14.36 -4.98
C ARG A 135 -15.72 -13.37 -5.19
N LEU A 136 -15.85 -12.43 -6.13
CA LEU A 136 -14.86 -11.39 -6.34
C LEU A 136 -14.67 -10.54 -5.08
N THR A 137 -15.77 -10.08 -4.46
CA THR A 137 -15.70 -9.28 -3.23
C THR A 137 -15.12 -10.04 -2.04
N GLU A 138 -15.44 -11.33 -1.91
CA GLU A 138 -14.85 -12.21 -0.90
C GLU A 138 -13.34 -12.37 -1.09
N ASN A 139 -12.88 -12.56 -2.34
CA ASN A 139 -11.46 -12.65 -2.67
C ASN A 139 -10.70 -11.36 -2.32
N ILE A 140 -11.28 -10.19 -2.61
CA ILE A 140 -10.70 -8.89 -2.24
C ILE A 140 -10.56 -8.77 -0.72
N LEU A 141 -11.61 -9.13 0.02
CA LEU A 141 -11.60 -9.08 1.48
C LEU A 141 -10.61 -10.08 2.08
N PHE A 142 -10.47 -11.26 1.48
CA PHE A 142 -9.49 -12.26 1.86
C PHE A 142 -8.06 -11.74 1.65
N LEU A 143 -7.75 -11.18 0.48
CA LEU A 143 -6.44 -10.59 0.17
C LEU A 143 -6.10 -9.45 1.13
N ALA A 144 -7.03 -8.51 1.35
CA ALA A 144 -6.82 -7.40 2.28
C ALA A 144 -6.52 -7.89 3.71
N ARG A 145 -7.19 -8.96 4.17
CA ARG A 145 -6.92 -9.56 5.48
C ARG A 145 -5.57 -10.29 5.54
N ALA A 146 -5.18 -10.94 4.44
CA ALA A 146 -3.93 -11.69 4.34
C ALA A 146 -2.69 -10.79 4.29
N GLU A 147 -2.81 -9.56 3.77
CA GLU A 147 -1.72 -8.58 3.83
C GLU A 147 -1.53 -7.98 5.23
N HIS A 148 -2.63 -7.77 5.97
CA HIS A 148 -2.56 -7.18 7.32
C HIS A 148 -2.20 -8.18 8.42
N GLN A 149 -2.61 -9.43 8.29
CA GLN A 149 -2.17 -10.48 9.18
C GLN A 149 -0.88 -11.03 8.61
N ASN A 150 0.23 -10.88 9.34
CA ASN A 150 1.46 -11.63 9.08
C ASN A 150 1.12 -13.12 9.32
N ILE A 151 0.37 -13.74 8.39
CA ILE A 151 -0.13 -15.11 8.48
C ILE A 151 1.13 -15.91 8.73
N ALA A 152 1.28 -16.37 9.98
CA ALA A 152 2.43 -17.15 10.39
C ALA A 152 2.31 -18.48 9.65
N VAL A 153 2.81 -18.52 8.41
CA VAL A 153 2.82 -19.71 7.59
C VAL A 153 3.66 -20.72 8.34
N LYS A 154 2.99 -21.66 9.00
CA LYS A 154 3.65 -22.81 9.64
C LYS A 154 4.23 -23.66 8.52
N LYS A 155 5.49 -23.41 8.21
CA LYS A 155 6.26 -24.22 7.28
C LYS A 155 6.46 -25.59 7.92
N GLN A 156 5.81 -26.60 7.36
CA GLN A 156 6.01 -28.00 7.70
C GLN A 156 6.42 -28.75 6.43
N PRO A 157 7.27 -29.80 6.53
CA PRO A 157 7.56 -30.65 5.40
C PRO A 157 6.27 -31.33 4.93
N VAL A 158 5.92 -31.16 3.66
CA VAL A 158 4.74 -31.76 3.01
C VAL A 158 5.22 -32.69 1.91
N SER A 159 4.65 -33.89 1.83
CA SER A 159 4.90 -34.82 0.72
C SER A 159 4.21 -34.30 -0.55
N LEU A 160 5.00 -33.99 -1.57
CA LEU A 160 4.49 -33.55 -2.88
C LEU A 160 3.57 -34.60 -3.51
N ASN A 161 3.90 -35.89 -3.41
CA ASN A 161 3.05 -36.97 -3.92
C ASN A 161 1.69 -36.99 -3.24
N ALA A 162 1.66 -36.89 -1.91
CA ALA A 162 0.39 -36.87 -1.17
C ALA A 162 -0.44 -35.62 -1.49
N LEU A 163 0.20 -34.48 -1.73
CA LEU A 163 -0.50 -33.25 -2.11
C LEU A 163 -1.12 -33.37 -3.52
N ILE A 164 -0.38 -33.94 -4.46
CA ILE A 164 -0.83 -34.17 -5.83
C ILE A 164 -1.98 -35.19 -5.85
N GLU A 165 -1.88 -36.28 -5.10
CA GLU A 165 -2.98 -37.26 -4.94
C GLU A 165 -4.24 -36.61 -4.36
N ASN A 166 -4.11 -35.79 -3.30
CA ASN A 166 -5.25 -35.07 -2.73
C ASN A 166 -5.88 -34.07 -3.71
N MET A 167 -5.09 -33.38 -4.52
CA MET A 167 -5.62 -32.50 -5.57
C MET A 167 -6.31 -33.27 -6.68
N LEU A 168 -5.76 -34.41 -7.09
CA LEU A 168 -6.35 -35.27 -8.12
C LEU A 168 -7.67 -35.87 -7.65
N ASP A 169 -7.75 -36.30 -6.37
CA ASP A 169 -8.99 -36.76 -5.78
C ASP A 169 -10.03 -35.63 -5.68
N TYR A 170 -9.62 -34.42 -5.29
CA TYR A 170 -10.52 -33.26 -5.22
C TYR A 170 -11.05 -32.80 -6.59
N LEU A 171 -10.23 -32.89 -7.64
CA LEU A 171 -10.58 -32.50 -9.00
C LEU A 171 -11.23 -33.63 -9.81
N SER A 172 -11.19 -34.87 -9.32
CA SER A 172 -11.89 -35.97 -9.95
C SER A 172 -13.40 -35.76 -9.77
N PRO A 173 -14.19 -35.69 -10.86
CA PRO A 173 -15.64 -35.71 -10.74
C PRO A 173 -16.05 -37.04 -10.09
N PRO A 174 -17.20 -37.11 -9.39
CA PRO A 174 -17.79 -38.39 -9.03
C PRO A 174 -18.27 -39.11 -10.31
N CYS A 175 -17.34 -39.68 -11.08
CA CYS A 175 -17.62 -40.62 -12.15
C CYS A 175 -17.88 -42.00 -11.54
N ARG A 176 -19.04 -42.14 -10.90
CA ARG A 176 -19.74 -43.39 -10.58
C ARG A 176 -21.21 -43.05 -10.81
N GLY A 177 -21.88 -43.48 -11.88
CA GLY A 177 -21.89 -44.83 -12.41
C GLY A 177 -23.35 -45.31 -12.39
N GLU A 178 -24.27 -44.55 -12.98
CA GLU A 178 -25.60 -45.06 -13.32
C GLU A 178 -25.47 -45.90 -14.60
N ALA A 179 -25.06 -47.15 -14.42
CA ALA A 179 -25.06 -48.12 -15.50
C ALA A 179 -25.48 -49.51 -15.00
N HIS A 180 -26.40 -49.61 -14.04
CA HIS A 180 -27.09 -50.87 -13.74
C HIS A 180 -28.43 -50.59 -13.03
N LEU A 181 -29.51 -50.39 -13.79
CA LEU A 181 -30.83 -51.01 -13.52
C LEU A 181 -31.83 -50.74 -14.68
N PHE A 182 -31.58 -51.31 -15.86
CA PHE A 182 -32.63 -51.66 -16.81
C PHE A 182 -32.20 -52.92 -17.55
N LEU A 183 -32.43 -54.06 -16.89
CA LEU A 183 -32.78 -55.34 -17.50
C LEU A 183 -33.84 -55.99 -16.61
#